data_AF-A0A822EYL2-F1
#
_entry.id   AF-A0A822EYL2-F1
#
_cell.length_a   1.000
_cell.length_b   1.000
_cell.length_c   1.000
_cell.angle_alpha   90.00
_cell.angle_beta   90.00
_cell.angle_gamma   90.00
#
_symmetry.space_group_name_H-M   'P 1'
#
loop_
_entity.id
_entity.type
_entity.pdbx_description
1 polymer ?
#
loop_
_entity_poly.entity_id
_entity_poly.type
_entity_poly.pdbx_seq_one_letter_code
_entity_poly.pdbx_strand_id
1 'polypeptide(L)'
;YGAAINPVDWKILNGRLSLVTRYSFPHIPGTDVAGVVVDIGSGVKRLRIGDKVYGDLTIHGGSYAEYVRGDESVFTLKPNNLTMEEAAAIPLA
;
A
#
# COMPACT_ATOMS: atom_id res chain seq x y z
N TYR A 1 -11.26 -5.35 -2.74
CA TYR A 1 -10.12 -4.42 -2.51
C TYR A 1 -10.04 -4.24 -1.00
N GLY A 2 -8.88 -3.95 -0.44
CA GLY A 2 -8.73 -3.86 1.01
C GLY A 2 -7.50 -3.08 1.43
N ALA A 3 -7.54 -2.61 2.67
CA ALA A 3 -6.40 -2.06 3.40
C ALA A 3 -6.45 -2.63 4.82
N ALA A 4 -5.30 -2.78 5.48
CA ALA A 4 -5.24 -3.22 6.86
C ALA A 4 -4.79 -2.10 7.80
N ILE A 5 -5.19 -2.24 9.06
CA ILE A 5 -4.78 -1.33 10.14
C ILE A 5 -3.69 -2.00 10.95
N ASN A 6 -2.59 -1.29 11.11
CA ASN A 6 -1.40 -1.75 11.79
C ASN A 6 -1.02 -0.82 12.97
N PRO A 7 -0.32 -1.32 14.01
CA PRO A 7 0.20 -0.46 15.06
C PRO A 7 1.18 0.62 14.59
N VAL A 8 1.78 0.48 13.41
CA VAL A 8 2.65 1.51 12.84
C VAL A 8 1.86 2.75 12.42
N ASP A 9 0.63 2.59 11.94
CA ASP A 9 -0.19 3.69 11.40
C ASP A 9 -0.44 4.78 12.45
N TRP A 10 -0.89 4.39 13.65
CA TRP A 10 -1.13 5.37 14.72
C TRP A 10 0.16 5.94 15.32
N LYS A 11 1.28 5.20 15.24
CA LYS A 11 2.62 5.70 15.66
C LYS A 11 3.19 6.71 14.65
N ILE A 12 2.86 6.56 13.37
CA ILE A 12 3.16 7.57 12.34
C ILE A 12 2.33 8.82 12.64
N LEU A 13 1.01 8.66 12.81
CA LEU A 13 0.09 9.79 12.98
C LEU A 13 0.36 10.62 14.23
N ASN A 14 0.81 10.02 15.33
CA ASN A 14 1.18 10.76 16.54
C ASN A 14 2.63 11.27 16.56
N GLY A 15 3.35 11.18 15.43
CA GLY A 15 4.69 11.74 15.26
C GLY A 15 5.84 10.93 15.87
N ARG A 16 5.58 9.75 16.47
CA ARG A 16 6.62 8.91 17.08
C ARG A 16 7.66 8.39 16.09
N LEU A 17 7.32 8.36 14.80
CA LEU A 17 8.23 7.93 13.71
C LEU A 17 8.66 9.08 12.79
N SER A 18 8.44 10.34 13.19
CA SER A 18 8.69 11.53 12.34
C SER A 18 10.13 11.65 11.81
N LEU A 19 11.14 11.23 12.58
CA LEU A 19 12.55 11.23 12.14
C LEU A 19 12.83 10.24 11.01
N VAL A 20 12.06 9.15 10.96
CA VAL A 20 12.18 8.07 9.98
C VAL A 20 11.34 8.39 8.74
N THR A 21 10.07 8.74 8.95
CA THR A 21 9.09 8.87 7.85
C THR A 21 9.19 10.20 7.12
N ARG A 22 9.55 11.29 7.82
CA ARG A 22 9.73 12.64 7.26
C ARG A 22 8.57 13.12 6.39
N TYR A 23 7.34 12.72 6.73
CA TYR A 23 6.15 13.10 5.96
C TYR A 23 5.91 14.61 5.97
N SER A 24 5.46 15.11 4.82
CA SER A 24 4.88 16.45 4.67
C SER A 24 3.37 16.35 4.82
N PHE A 25 2.76 17.34 5.46
CA PHE A 25 1.30 17.40 5.64
C PHE A 25 0.63 18.25 4.55
N PRO A 26 -0.60 17.92 4.12
CA PRO A 26 -1.41 16.78 4.59
C PRO A 26 -0.88 15.42 4.09
N HIS A 27 -1.05 14.38 4.92
CA HIS A 27 -0.59 13.02 4.63
C HIS A 27 -1.75 12.03 4.81
N ILE A 28 -1.96 11.17 3.82
CA ILE A 28 -2.96 10.08 3.88
C ILE A 28 -2.30 8.86 4.55
N PRO A 29 -2.84 8.32 5.66
CA PRO A 29 -2.23 7.19 6.37
C PRO A 29 -2.45 5.83 5.65
N GLY A 30 -1.92 4.78 6.27
CA GLY A 30 -2.13 3.38 5.88
C GLY A 30 -0.96 2.78 5.11
N THR A 31 -0.50 1.59 5.53
CA THR A 31 0.62 0.87 4.92
C THR A 31 0.16 -0.26 3.99
N ASP A 32 -0.78 -1.09 4.43
CA ASP A 32 -1.08 -2.32 3.70
C ASP A 32 -2.25 -2.11 2.75
N VAL A 33 -2.14 -2.70 1.56
CA VAL A 33 -3.16 -2.56 0.51
C VAL A 33 -3.26 -3.82 -0.34
N ALA A 34 -4.48 -4.10 -0.81
CA ALA A 34 -4.74 -4.98 -1.95
C ALA A 34 -5.79 -4.36 -2.88
N GLY A 35 -5.49 -4.34 -4.18
CA GLY A 35 -6.29 -3.63 -5.17
C GLY A 35 -6.08 -4.14 -6.59
N VAL A 36 -6.54 -3.35 -7.55
CA VAL A 36 -6.37 -3.61 -8.99
C VAL A 36 -5.54 -2.48 -9.58
N VAL A 37 -4.56 -2.81 -10.40
CA VAL A 37 -3.78 -1.82 -11.14
C VAL A 37 -4.69 -1.14 -12.17
N VAL A 38 -4.91 0.16 -12.02
CA VAL A 38 -5.77 0.96 -12.92
C VAL A 38 -4.99 1.83 -13.89
N ASP A 39 -3.72 2.10 -13.59
CA ASP A 39 -2.81 2.88 -14.41
C ASP A 39 -1.35 2.46 -14.15
N ILE A 40 -0.44 2.70 -15.09
CA ILE A 40 0.98 2.37 -14.96
C ILE A 40 1.87 3.47 -15.55
N GLY A 41 3.01 3.72 -14.91
CA GLY A 41 4.04 4.60 -15.46
C GLY A 41 4.79 3.95 -16.63
N SER A 42 5.42 4.78 -17.48
CA SER A 42 6.15 4.31 -18.68
C SER A 42 7.33 3.37 -18.40
N GLY A 43 7.84 3.36 -17.16
CA GLY A 43 8.95 2.50 -16.73
C GLY A 43 8.53 1.16 -16.11
N VAL A 44 7.23 0.92 -15.90
CA VAL A 44 6.69 -0.30 -15.29
C VAL A 44 6.79 -1.47 -16.28
N LYS A 45 7.32 -2.62 -15.87
CA LYS A 45 7.62 -3.75 -16.77
C LYS A 45 6.97 -5.07 -16.37
N ARG A 46 6.77 -5.31 -15.08
CA ARG A 46 6.19 -6.53 -14.48
C ARG A 46 4.67 -6.47 -14.34
N LEU A 47 4.12 -5.31 -13.99
CA LEU A 47 2.68 -5.15 -13.72
C LEU A 47 1.92 -4.63 -14.94
N ARG A 48 0.64 -4.97 -15.04
CA ARG A 48 -0.28 -4.56 -16.10
C ARG A 48 -1.58 -4.03 -15.50
N ILE A 49 -2.23 -3.13 -16.25
CA ILE A 49 -3.59 -2.69 -15.92
C ILE A 49 -4.51 -3.92 -15.86
N GLY A 50 -5.28 -4.03 -14.79
CA GLY A 50 -6.14 -5.17 -14.48
C GLY A 50 -5.53 -6.20 -13.52
N ASP A 51 -4.22 -6.14 -13.26
CA ASP A 51 -3.58 -7.05 -12.30
C ASP A 51 -4.12 -6.82 -10.89
N LYS A 52 -4.47 -7.91 -10.21
CA LYS A 52 -4.79 -7.91 -8.79
C LYS A 52 -3.48 -7.97 -8.01
N VAL A 53 -3.23 -6.97 -7.17
CA VAL A 53 -1.96 -6.82 -6.46
C VAL A 53 -2.18 -6.55 -4.98
N TYR A 54 -1.14 -6.79 -4.19
CA TYR A 54 -1.04 -6.38 -2.79
C TYR A 54 0.39 -5.92 -2.48
N GLY A 55 0.58 -5.12 -1.42
CA GLY A 55 1.88 -4.55 -1.08
C GLY A 55 1.91 -3.75 0.23
N ASP A 56 3.14 -3.40 0.65
CA ASP A 56 3.46 -2.62 1.85
C ASP A 56 3.95 -1.21 1.48
N LEU A 57 3.18 -0.19 1.86
CA LEU A 57 3.44 1.22 1.62
C LEU A 57 3.99 1.93 2.87
N THR A 58 4.60 1.24 3.84
CA THR A 58 5.12 1.84 5.08
C THR A 58 6.00 3.08 4.87
N ILE A 59 6.70 3.18 3.73
CA ILE A 59 7.51 4.36 3.39
C ILE A 59 6.65 5.55 2.95
N HIS A 60 5.60 5.34 2.14
CA HIS A 60 4.87 6.42 1.48
C HIS A 60 3.46 6.69 2.03
N GLY A 61 2.88 5.72 2.75
CA GLY A 61 1.50 5.74 3.20
C GLY A 61 0.49 5.71 2.05
N GLY A 62 -0.75 6.06 2.36
CA GLY A 62 -1.79 6.35 1.39
C GLY A 62 -2.79 5.24 1.12
N SER A 63 -2.71 4.08 1.80
CA SER A 63 -3.66 2.99 1.53
C SER A 63 -5.08 3.24 2.04
N TYR A 64 -5.29 4.24 2.91
CA TYR A 64 -6.63 4.66 3.36
C TYR A 64 -7.29 5.64 2.38
N ALA A 65 -7.32 5.26 1.11
CA ALA A 65 -7.94 5.99 0.02
C ALA A 65 -8.44 5.02 -1.06
N GLU A 66 -9.27 5.53 -1.98
CA GLU A 66 -9.75 4.73 -3.12
C GLU A 66 -8.65 4.41 -4.14
N TYR A 67 -7.61 5.25 -4.19
CA TYR A 67 -6.44 5.09 -5.06
C TYR A 67 -5.16 5.40 -4.29
N VAL A 68 -4.09 4.68 -4.63
CA VAL A 68 -2.75 4.92 -4.11
C VAL A 68 -1.71 4.71 -5.20
N ARG A 69 -0.59 5.42 -5.09
CA ARG A 69 0.56 5.28 -5.97
C ARG A 69 1.72 4.67 -5.19
N GLY A 70 2.46 3.77 -5.82
CA GLY A 70 3.72 3.26 -5.32
C GLY A 70 4.61 2.75 -6.45
N ASP A 71 5.86 2.47 -6.13
CA ASP A 71 6.80 1.89 -7.09
C ASP A 71 6.43 0.45 -7.43
N GLU A 72 6.76 0.01 -8.65
CA GLU A 72 6.47 -1.36 -9.11
C GLU A 72 7.05 -2.46 -8.18
N SER A 73 8.12 -2.15 -7.46
CA SER A 73 8.76 -3.05 -6.50
C SER A 73 7.98 -3.24 -5.20
N VAL A 74 7.06 -2.33 -4.87
CA VAL A 74 6.23 -2.41 -3.66
C VAL A 74 5.10 -3.43 -3.84
N PHE A 75 4.63 -3.60 -5.07
CA PHE A 75 3.48 -4.42 -5.37
C PHE A 75 3.90 -5.78 -5.93
N THR A 76 3.14 -6.81 -5.56
CA THR A 76 3.24 -8.12 -6.17
C THR A 76 1.86 -8.68 -6.50
N LEU A 77 1.81 -9.67 -7.38
CA LEU A 77 0.54 -10.30 -7.76
C LEU A 77 -0.09 -10.98 -6.56
N LYS A 78 -1.37 -10.70 -6.37
CA LYS A 78 -2.18 -11.33 -5.33
C LYS A 78 -2.35 -12.83 -5.63
N PRO A 79 -2.13 -13.74 -4.65
CA PRO A 79 -2.43 -15.15 -4.80
C PRO A 79 -3.91 -15.41 -5.12
N ASN A 80 -4.17 -16.35 -6.04
CA ASN A 80 -5.52 -16.68 -6.52
C ASN A 80 -6.40 -17.35 -5.45
N ASN A 81 -5.79 -17.96 -4.43
CA ASN A 81 -6.49 -18.67 -3.36
C ASN A 81 -6.88 -17.80 -2.16
N LEU A 82 -6.62 -16.50 -2.22
CA LEU A 82 -7.00 -15.56 -1.17
C LEU A 82 -8.18 -14.69 -1.62
N THR A 83 -8.86 -14.02 -0.70
CA THR A 83 -9.70 -12.84 -0.99
C THR A 83 -8.83 -11.59 -1.12
N MET A 84 -9.42 -10.43 -1.44
CA MET A 84 -8.67 -9.17 -1.45
C MET A 84 -8.37 -8.70 -0.02
N GLU A 85 -9.32 -8.94 0.88
CA GLU A 85 -9.26 -8.58 2.29
C GLU A 85 -8.17 -9.40 2.99
N GLU A 86 -8.10 -10.70 2.71
CA GLU A 86 -7.02 -11.57 3.19
C GLU A 86 -5.66 -11.14 2.64
N ALA A 87 -5.58 -10.80 1.35
CA ALA A 87 -4.33 -10.35 0.76
C ALA A 87 -3.85 -9.01 1.36
N ALA A 88 -4.76 -8.10 1.68
CA ALA A 88 -4.43 -6.82 2.33
C ALA A 88 -3.96 -6.99 3.78
N ALA A 89 -4.26 -8.11 4.44
CA ALA A 89 -3.90 -8.37 5.83
C ALA A 89 -2.50 -9.00 6.02
N ILE A 90 -1.75 -9.22 4.93
CA ILE A 90 -0.46 -9.93 4.93
C ILE A 90 0.78 -9.01 4.95
N PRO A 91 0.88 -7.90 4.18
CA PRO A 91 2.16 -7.27 3.87
C PRO A 91 3.05 -6.89 5.06
N LEU A 92 2.52 -6.19 6.08
CA LEU A 92 3.31 -5.80 7.25
C LEU A 92 3.31 -6.85 8.36
N ALA A 93 2.35 -7.78 8.36
CA ALA A 93 2.02 -8.68 9.46
C ALA A 93 3.15 -9.64 9.88
#